data_AF-A0A953ZEH9-F1
#
_entry.id   AF-A0A953ZEH9-F1
#
_cell.length_a   1.000
_cell.length_b   1.000
_cell.length_c   1.000
_cell.angle_alpha   90.00
_cell.angle_beta   90.00
_cell.angle_gamma   90.00
#
_symmetry.space_group_name_H-M   'P 1'
#
loop_
_entity.id
_entity.type
_entity.pdbx_description
1 polymer ?
#
loop_
_entity_poly.entity_id
_entity_poly.type
_entity_poly.pdbx_seq_one_letter_code
_entity_poly.pdbx_strand_id
1 'polypeptide(L)'
;MKYLKSCLSLTAFAALLLVTSLVPGCGSTAESNAAEDEGLIVVRRDEAGDPKSMDPHKAGDVVSSRHCGMTYECLFQYDYLARPAKLIPALAAETPTYDADELSYTVKLRKDIFFQDDRCFHEDARGKSYRDSDEGEGEQDNKGKGRNLVAEDIAYSFKRLAALPDSGGFWVIEGCV
;
A
#
# COMPACT_ATOMS: atom_id res chain seq x y z
N MET A 1 -2.26 47.18 49.66
CA MET A 1 -1.32 46.07 49.36
C MET A 1 -1.93 44.83 48.68
N LYS A 2 -3.25 44.72 48.46
CA LYS A 2 -3.84 43.57 47.72
C LYS A 2 -3.66 43.66 46.20
N TYR A 3 -3.70 44.87 45.63
CA TYR A 3 -3.58 45.09 44.18
C TYR A 3 -2.17 44.82 43.61
N LEU A 4 -1.11 45.03 44.41
CA LEU A 4 0.27 44.82 43.96
C LEU A 4 0.62 43.33 43.79
N LYS A 5 0.00 42.44 44.58
CA LYS A 5 0.17 40.97 44.44
C LYS A 5 -0.58 40.42 43.22
N SER A 6 -1.72 41.03 42.88
CA SER A 6 -2.54 40.66 41.72
C SER A 6 -1.88 41.00 40.38
N CYS A 7 -1.20 42.15 40.28
CA CYS A 7 -0.42 42.48 39.08
C CYS A 7 0.84 41.60 38.93
N LEU A 8 1.48 41.22 40.05
CA LEU A 8 2.66 40.35 40.03
C LEU A 8 2.31 38.91 39.63
N SER A 9 1.14 38.39 40.03
CA SER A 9 0.66 37.08 39.60
C SER A 9 0.20 37.06 38.14
N LEU A 10 -0.40 38.15 37.65
CA LEU A 10 -0.88 38.25 36.27
C LEU A 10 0.28 38.38 35.26
N THR A 11 1.32 39.13 35.62
CA THR A 11 2.55 39.24 34.82
C THR A 11 3.35 37.94 34.81
N ALA A 12 3.39 37.20 35.93
CA ALA A 12 3.99 35.88 35.99
C ALA A 12 3.23 34.83 35.14
N PHE A 13 1.90 34.88 35.12
CA PHE A 13 1.08 34.01 34.27
C PHE A 13 1.25 34.31 32.77
N ALA A 14 1.31 35.60 32.40
CA ALA A 14 1.55 36.01 31.02
C ALA A 14 2.96 35.61 30.54
N ALA A 15 3.98 35.72 31.41
CA ALA A 15 5.33 35.27 31.09
C ALA A 15 5.41 33.74 30.93
N LEU A 16 4.68 32.98 31.75
CA LEU A 16 4.61 31.51 31.63
C LEU A 16 3.92 31.06 30.34
N LEU A 17 2.82 31.73 29.95
CA LEU A 17 2.12 31.50 28.69
C LEU A 17 2.99 31.81 27.46
N LEU A 18 3.77 32.90 27.52
CA LEU A 18 4.71 33.27 26.48
C LEU A 18 5.85 32.24 26.33
N VAL A 19 6.39 31.73 27.45
CA VAL A 19 7.43 30.70 27.46
C VAL A 19 6.90 29.36 26.95
N THR A 20 5.66 28.98 27.25
CA THR A 20 5.05 27.76 26.69
C THR A 20 4.74 27.87 25.19
N SER A 21 4.53 29.08 24.65
CA SER A 21 4.32 29.29 23.21
C SER A 21 5.60 29.20 22.37
N LEU A 22 6.77 29.17 23.02
CA LEU A 22 8.09 29.03 22.39
C LEU A 22 8.60 27.58 22.40
N VAL A 23 7.84 26.63 22.97
CA VAL A 23 8.15 25.21 22.77
C VAL A 23 7.84 24.91 21.30
N PRO A 24 8.85 24.56 20.49
CA PRO A 24 8.58 24.14 19.11
C PRO A 24 7.56 23.01 19.18
N GLY A 25 6.40 23.23 18.56
CA GLY A 25 5.41 22.19 18.39
C GLY A 25 6.13 20.98 17.80
N CYS A 26 5.90 19.80 18.38
CA CYS A 26 6.42 18.53 17.87
C CYS A 26 5.78 18.26 16.51
N GLY A 27 6.28 18.94 15.49
CA GLY A 27 5.97 18.76 14.09
C GLY A 27 7.31 18.62 13.40
N SER A 28 7.44 17.58 12.58
CA SER A 28 8.63 17.29 11.78
C SER A 28 9.10 18.55 11.04
N THR A 29 10.36 18.93 11.23
CA THR A 29 10.99 20.04 10.50
C THR A 29 11.52 19.55 9.16
N ALA A 30 11.85 20.48 8.26
CA ALA A 30 12.54 20.14 7.02
C ALA A 30 13.86 19.38 7.27
N GLU A 31 14.54 19.68 8.39
CA GLU A 31 15.76 18.98 8.82
C GLU A 31 15.48 17.56 9.33
N SER A 32 14.40 17.32 10.09
CA SER A 32 14.07 15.96 10.54
C SER A 32 13.72 15.05 9.36
N ASN A 33 13.00 15.57 8.36
CA ASN A 33 12.69 14.82 7.15
C ASN A 33 13.94 14.57 6.29
N ALA A 34 14.89 15.51 6.24
CA ALA A 34 16.13 15.36 5.50
C ALA A 34 17.06 14.30 6.12
N ALA A 35 17.09 14.20 7.46
CA ALA A 35 17.83 13.16 8.17
C ALA A 35 17.24 11.76 7.94
N GLU A 36 15.90 11.63 7.84
CA GLU A 36 15.24 10.36 7.52
C GLU A 36 15.45 9.93 6.06
N ASP A 37 15.68 10.88 5.16
CA ASP A 37 15.90 10.64 3.74
C ASP A 37 17.37 10.28 3.39
N GLU A 38 18.31 10.31 4.36
CA GLU A 38 19.73 10.10 4.08
C GLU A 38 19.98 8.73 3.40
N GLY A 39 20.56 8.78 2.20
CA GLY A 39 20.86 7.58 1.40
C GLY A 39 19.69 7.03 0.59
N LEU A 40 18.50 7.64 0.64
CA LEU A 40 17.31 7.22 -0.12
C LEU A 40 17.10 8.08 -1.37
N ILE A 41 16.48 7.49 -2.41
CA ILE A 41 15.92 8.24 -3.54
C ILE A 41 14.47 8.56 -3.21
N VAL A 42 14.21 9.80 -2.78
CA VAL A 42 12.90 10.19 -2.26
C VAL A 42 12.10 10.95 -3.31
N VAL A 43 10.96 10.37 -3.70
CA VAL A 43 9.95 11.02 -4.53
C VAL A 43 8.79 11.42 -3.63
N ARG A 44 8.58 12.72 -3.47
CA ARG A 44 7.42 13.27 -2.75
C ARG A 44 6.30 13.55 -3.74
N ARG A 45 5.11 13.08 -3.41
CA ARG A 45 3.92 13.17 -4.25
C ARG A 45 2.78 13.73 -3.41
N ASP A 46 2.06 14.70 -3.94
CA ASP A 46 0.82 15.14 -3.35
C ASP A 46 -0.29 14.12 -3.65
N GLU A 47 -1.07 13.81 -2.63
CA GLU A 47 -2.26 12.97 -2.76
C GLU A 47 -3.47 13.73 -2.24
N ALA A 48 -4.62 13.51 -2.90
CA ALA A 48 -5.85 14.24 -2.61
C ALA A 48 -6.47 13.85 -1.24
N GLY A 49 -5.95 12.80 -0.61
CA GLY A 49 -6.37 12.28 0.69
C GLY A 49 -5.73 10.91 0.94
N ASP A 50 -6.10 10.27 2.05
CA ASP A 50 -5.60 8.93 2.38
C ASP A 50 -6.28 7.86 1.51
N PRO A 51 -5.56 6.77 1.15
CA PRO A 51 -6.18 5.62 0.50
C PRO A 51 -7.20 4.99 1.44
N LYS A 52 -8.40 4.72 0.93
CA LYS A 52 -9.49 4.09 1.70
C LYS A 52 -9.36 2.57 1.76
N SER A 53 -8.64 1.98 0.81
CA SER A 53 -8.35 0.54 0.81
C SER A 53 -7.06 0.23 0.05
N MET A 54 -6.34 -0.77 0.52
CA MET A 54 -5.24 -1.43 -0.20
C MET A 54 -5.70 -2.74 -0.84
N ASP A 55 -6.99 -3.08 -0.78
CA ASP A 55 -7.53 -4.22 -1.51
C ASP A 55 -8.04 -3.75 -2.87
N PRO A 56 -7.42 -4.17 -3.99
CA PRO A 56 -7.84 -3.72 -5.33
C PRO A 56 -9.28 -4.10 -5.67
N HIS A 57 -9.88 -5.10 -5.01
CA HIS A 57 -11.29 -5.46 -5.21
C HIS A 57 -12.26 -4.52 -4.49
N LYS A 58 -11.78 -3.73 -3.52
CA LYS A 58 -12.57 -2.76 -2.73
C LYS A 58 -12.21 -1.31 -3.03
N ALA A 59 -11.08 -1.07 -3.70
CA ALA A 59 -10.65 0.26 -4.10
C ALA A 59 -11.65 0.88 -5.11
N GLY A 60 -12.45 1.85 -4.64
CA GLY A 60 -13.46 2.54 -5.44
C GLY A 60 -13.11 4.01 -5.75
N ASP A 61 -11.91 4.45 -5.39
CA ASP A 61 -11.44 5.84 -5.56
C ASP A 61 -10.04 5.89 -6.17
N VAL A 62 -9.71 7.04 -6.77
CA VAL A 62 -8.46 7.23 -7.52
C VAL A 62 -7.22 7.06 -6.65
N VAL A 63 -7.25 7.49 -5.39
CA VAL A 63 -6.10 7.40 -4.49
C VAL A 63 -5.83 5.94 -4.15
N SER A 64 -6.85 5.21 -3.70
CA SER A 64 -6.73 3.77 -3.40
C SER A 64 -6.25 2.98 -4.62
N SER A 65 -6.86 3.19 -5.80
CA SER A 65 -6.50 2.47 -7.02
C SER A 65 -5.07 2.76 -7.48
N ARG A 66 -4.57 3.98 -7.28
CA ARG A 66 -3.17 4.33 -7.58
C ARG A 66 -2.20 3.56 -6.70
N HIS A 67 -2.42 3.53 -5.39
CA HIS A 67 -1.56 2.81 -4.45
C HIS A 67 -1.60 1.30 -4.70
N CYS A 68 -2.79 0.75 -4.98
CA CYS A 68 -2.93 -0.64 -5.41
C CYS A 68 -2.12 -0.90 -6.69
N GLY A 69 -2.21 -0.04 -7.70
CA GLY A 69 -1.47 -0.19 -8.96
C GLY A 69 0.05 0.01 -8.86
N MET A 70 0.56 0.49 -7.73
CA MET A 70 2.01 0.53 -7.43
C MET A 70 2.47 -0.70 -6.63
N THR A 71 1.53 -1.49 -6.11
CA THR A 71 1.81 -2.60 -5.18
C THR A 71 1.48 -3.97 -5.78
N TYR A 72 0.49 -4.03 -6.67
CA TYR A 72 -0.04 -5.27 -7.25
C TYR A 72 -0.02 -5.24 -8.77
N GLU A 73 0.15 -6.43 -9.35
CA GLU A 73 0.25 -6.63 -10.79
C GLU A 73 -0.90 -7.48 -11.32
N CYS A 74 -1.30 -7.21 -12.57
CA CYS A 74 -2.28 -7.98 -13.31
C CYS A 74 -1.62 -9.06 -14.18
N LEU A 75 -2.39 -10.04 -14.67
CA LEU A 75 -1.89 -11.01 -15.66
C LEU A 75 -1.30 -10.33 -16.91
N PHE A 76 -1.95 -9.24 -17.34
CA PHE A 76 -1.56 -8.43 -18.48
C PHE A 76 -1.61 -6.94 -18.11
N GLN A 77 -0.85 -6.14 -18.85
CA GLN A 77 -0.85 -4.68 -18.73
C GLN A 77 -0.90 -4.02 -20.10
N TYR A 78 -1.08 -2.71 -20.14
CA TYR A 78 -1.00 -1.96 -21.39
C TYR A 78 0.43 -1.50 -21.67
N ASP A 79 0.84 -1.57 -22.93
CA ASP A 79 2.05 -0.90 -23.40
C ASP A 79 1.84 0.61 -23.31
N TYR A 80 2.59 1.24 -22.40
CA TYR A 80 2.49 2.66 -22.08
C TYR A 80 2.81 3.56 -23.29
N LEU A 81 3.72 3.12 -24.17
CA LEU A 81 4.22 3.92 -25.29
C LEU A 81 3.47 3.65 -26.59
N ALA A 82 2.80 2.50 -26.72
CA ALA A 82 2.07 2.16 -27.94
C ALA A 82 0.85 3.06 -28.18
N ARG A 83 0.69 3.50 -29.44
CA ARG A 83 -0.52 4.16 -29.95
C ARG A 83 -0.93 3.50 -31.28
N PRO A 84 -2.11 2.86 -31.37
CA PRO A 84 -3.14 2.66 -30.33
C PRO A 84 -2.65 1.77 -29.18
N ALA A 85 -3.40 1.77 -28.06
CA ALA A 85 -3.08 0.97 -26.88
C ALA A 85 -3.02 -0.53 -27.22
N LYS A 86 -2.04 -1.23 -26.65
CA LYS A 86 -1.82 -2.67 -26.86
C LYS A 86 -1.71 -3.38 -25.52
N LEU A 87 -2.37 -4.52 -25.39
CA LEU A 87 -2.25 -5.39 -24.24
C LEU A 87 -0.97 -6.24 -24.38
N ILE A 88 -0.16 -6.29 -23.33
CA ILE A 88 1.10 -7.03 -23.26
C ILE A 88 1.16 -7.88 -21.98
N PRO A 89 1.93 -8.98 -21.96
CA PRO A 89 2.11 -9.79 -20.75
C PRO A 89 2.74 -9.00 -19.59
N ALA A 90 2.28 -9.29 -18.36
CA ALA A 90 2.87 -8.78 -17.11
C ALA A 90 3.25 -9.96 -16.20
N LEU A 91 2.30 -10.50 -15.41
CA LEU A 91 2.49 -11.78 -14.70
C LEU A 91 2.41 -12.99 -15.64
N ALA A 92 1.68 -12.86 -16.76
CA ALA A 92 1.67 -13.86 -17.81
C ALA A 92 3.03 -13.93 -18.50
N ALA A 93 3.45 -15.13 -18.89
CA ALA A 93 4.67 -15.37 -19.66
C ALA A 93 4.51 -15.01 -21.14
N GLU A 94 3.28 -15.08 -21.65
CA GLU A 94 2.93 -14.85 -23.05
C GLU A 94 1.45 -14.47 -23.17
N THR A 95 1.02 -14.10 -24.38
CA THR A 95 -0.40 -13.88 -24.70
C THR A 95 -1.22 -15.15 -24.46
N PRO A 96 -2.47 -15.05 -24.00
CA PRO A 96 -3.27 -16.23 -23.69
C PRO A 96 -3.67 -16.96 -24.98
N THR A 97 -3.87 -18.28 -24.88
CA THR A 97 -4.49 -19.06 -25.95
C THR A 97 -5.99 -19.15 -25.69
N TYR A 98 -6.80 -18.84 -26.70
CA TYR A 98 -8.26 -18.94 -26.64
C TYR A 98 -8.73 -20.19 -27.40
N ASP A 99 -9.52 -21.02 -26.74
CA ASP A 99 -10.26 -22.13 -27.33
C ASP A 99 -11.73 -21.72 -27.48
N ALA A 100 -12.21 -21.67 -28.73
CA ALA A 100 -13.57 -21.24 -29.04
C ALA A 100 -14.62 -22.32 -28.78
N ASP A 101 -14.23 -23.60 -28.80
CA ASP A 101 -15.14 -24.73 -28.59
C ASP A 101 -15.41 -24.92 -27.09
N GLU A 102 -14.39 -24.70 -26.25
CA GLU A 102 -14.50 -24.76 -24.79
C GLU A 102 -14.79 -23.39 -24.14
N LEU A 103 -14.83 -22.31 -24.91
CA LEU A 103 -14.94 -20.93 -24.42
C LEU A 103 -13.88 -20.61 -23.36
N SER A 104 -12.66 -21.15 -23.52
CA SER A 104 -11.64 -21.15 -22.47
C SER A 104 -10.43 -20.31 -22.85
N TYR A 105 -9.85 -19.64 -21.84
CA TYR A 105 -8.57 -18.95 -21.95
C TYR A 105 -7.52 -19.67 -21.11
N THR A 106 -6.40 -20.04 -21.73
CA THR A 106 -5.25 -20.57 -21.01
C THR A 106 -4.16 -19.51 -20.92
N VAL A 107 -3.77 -19.18 -19.69
CA VAL A 107 -2.70 -18.23 -19.38
C VAL A 107 -1.53 -18.98 -18.75
N LYS A 108 -0.34 -18.89 -19.34
CA LYS A 108 0.89 -19.39 -18.71
C LYS A 108 1.49 -18.31 -17.83
N LEU A 109 1.79 -18.64 -16.58
CA LEU A 109 2.43 -17.72 -15.64
C LEU A 109 3.95 -17.72 -15.80
N ARG A 110 4.55 -16.56 -15.57
CA ARG A 110 6.00 -16.45 -15.34
C ARG A 110 6.40 -17.22 -14.07
N LYS A 111 7.63 -17.73 -14.06
CA LYS A 111 8.16 -18.58 -12.97
C LYS A 111 9.19 -17.87 -12.09
N ASP A 112 9.55 -16.64 -12.46
CA ASP A 112 10.57 -15.81 -11.84
C ASP A 112 9.97 -14.69 -10.97
N ILE A 113 8.68 -14.80 -10.61
CA ILE A 113 7.94 -13.78 -9.85
C ILE A 113 7.76 -14.23 -8.41
N PHE A 114 8.09 -13.33 -7.49
CA PHE A 114 7.95 -13.56 -6.06
C PHE A 114 7.06 -12.48 -5.47
N PHE A 115 6.30 -12.82 -4.44
CA PHE A 115 5.65 -11.83 -3.61
C PHE A 115 6.69 -10.98 -2.87
N GLN A 116 6.25 -9.81 -2.42
CA GLN A 116 7.03 -8.96 -1.51
C GLN A 116 7.41 -9.76 -0.25
N ASP A 117 8.56 -9.43 0.31
CA ASP A 117 9.11 -10.11 1.48
C ASP A 117 8.22 -9.78 2.69
N ASP A 118 7.62 -10.81 3.29
CA ASP A 118 6.71 -10.65 4.42
C ASP A 118 6.81 -11.86 5.34
N ARG A 119 6.71 -11.60 6.64
CA ARG A 119 6.73 -12.63 7.69
C ARG A 119 5.70 -13.74 7.49
N CYS A 120 4.58 -13.50 6.83
CA CYS A 120 3.54 -14.52 6.59
C CYS A 120 4.02 -15.69 5.73
N PHE A 121 5.16 -15.54 5.03
CA PHE A 121 5.82 -16.60 4.29
C PHE A 121 6.88 -17.35 5.10
N HIS A 122 7.10 -16.96 6.36
CA HIS A 122 8.13 -17.52 7.24
C HIS A 122 7.50 -17.97 8.57
N GLU A 123 7.44 -19.28 8.81
CA GLU A 123 6.84 -19.84 10.03
C GLU A 123 7.52 -19.37 11.33
N ASP A 124 8.81 -19.02 11.25
CA ASP A 124 9.63 -18.61 12.38
C ASP A 124 9.75 -17.09 12.55
N ALA A 125 9.12 -16.29 11.69
CA ALA A 125 9.20 -14.84 11.75
C ALA A 125 8.39 -14.27 12.93
N ARG A 126 8.98 -13.30 13.64
CA ARG A 126 8.42 -12.64 14.84
C ARG A 126 8.38 -11.12 14.66
N GLY A 127 7.67 -10.42 15.56
CA GLY A 127 7.48 -8.97 15.53
C GLY A 127 6.49 -8.50 14.47
N LYS A 128 5.94 -7.28 14.60
CA LYS A 128 5.08 -6.66 13.55
C LYS A 128 5.92 -5.71 12.70
N SER A 129 5.52 -5.55 11.44
CA SER A 129 6.18 -4.60 10.51
C SER A 129 5.96 -3.12 10.90
N TYR A 130 5.11 -2.84 11.88
CA TYR A 130 4.83 -1.47 12.32
C TYR A 130 5.80 -1.03 13.41
N ARG A 131 6.41 0.15 13.19
CA ARG A 131 7.53 0.70 13.98
C ARG A 131 7.23 0.93 15.48
N ASP A 132 5.96 0.94 15.89
CA ASP A 132 5.53 1.10 17.29
C ASP A 132 4.82 -0.13 17.87
N SER A 133 5.13 -1.34 17.39
CA SER A 133 4.55 -2.53 18.00
C SER A 133 5.28 -2.91 19.30
N ASP A 134 4.53 -3.11 20.38
CA ASP A 134 5.03 -3.69 21.65
C ASP A 134 5.67 -5.09 21.46
N GLU A 135 5.45 -5.70 20.28
CA GLU A 135 5.96 -7.01 19.89
C GLU A 135 7.33 -6.95 19.17
N GLY A 136 7.92 -5.75 19.01
CA GLY A 136 9.21 -5.52 18.35
C GLY A 136 9.10 -5.42 16.82
N GLU A 137 10.18 -4.93 16.17
CA GLU A 137 10.27 -4.83 14.71
C GLU A 137 10.21 -6.22 14.06
N GLY A 138 9.45 -6.35 12.98
CA GLY A 138 9.28 -7.60 12.25
C GLY A 138 10.58 -8.09 11.61
N GLU A 139 10.92 -9.38 11.75
CA GLU A 139 12.10 -9.99 11.14
C GLU A 139 11.97 -10.22 9.61
N GLN A 140 11.15 -9.46 8.90
CA GLN A 140 10.83 -9.69 7.49
C GLN A 140 12.04 -9.47 6.55
N ASP A 141 12.83 -8.43 6.79
CA ASP A 141 13.95 -8.04 5.90
C ASP A 141 15.11 -9.05 5.91
N ASN A 142 15.21 -9.86 6.97
CA ASN A 142 16.32 -10.78 7.19
C ASN A 142 16.05 -12.21 6.67
N LYS A 143 14.84 -12.50 6.21
CA LYS A 143 14.43 -13.86 5.81
C LYS A 143 14.48 -14.11 4.30
N GLY A 144 14.82 -13.08 3.53
CA GLY A 144 15.03 -13.14 2.09
C GLY A 144 13.72 -13.04 1.30
N LYS A 145 13.79 -13.43 0.02
CA LYS A 145 12.69 -13.23 -0.92
C LYS A 145 11.42 -13.96 -0.44
N GLY A 146 10.27 -13.31 -0.57
CA GLY A 146 8.95 -13.91 -0.36
C GLY A 146 8.73 -15.16 -1.21
N ARG A 147 7.55 -15.77 -1.15
CA ARG A 147 7.31 -17.00 -1.92
C ARG A 147 7.06 -16.75 -3.41
N ASN A 148 7.32 -17.76 -4.23
CA ASN A 148 7.00 -17.73 -5.67
C ASN A 148 5.48 -17.63 -5.90
N LEU A 149 5.09 -16.90 -6.94
CA LEU A 149 3.72 -16.82 -7.43
C LEU A 149 3.29 -18.16 -8.07
N VAL A 150 2.10 -18.64 -7.71
CA VAL A 150 1.52 -19.88 -8.27
C VAL A 150 0.12 -19.64 -8.83
N ALA A 151 -0.40 -20.61 -9.58
CA ALA A 151 -1.71 -20.49 -10.23
C ALA A 151 -2.85 -20.34 -9.21
N GLU A 152 -2.70 -20.93 -8.03
CA GLU A 152 -3.64 -20.83 -6.92
C GLU A 152 -3.84 -19.39 -6.44
N ASP A 153 -2.86 -18.51 -6.59
CA ASP A 153 -2.96 -17.10 -6.19
C ASP A 153 -3.89 -16.31 -7.12
N ILE A 154 -3.79 -16.62 -8.42
CA ILE A 154 -4.69 -16.06 -9.43
C ILE A 154 -6.09 -16.63 -9.21
N ALA A 155 -6.20 -17.94 -9.05
CA ALA A 155 -7.49 -18.58 -8.78
C ALA A 155 -8.15 -18.02 -7.50
N TYR A 156 -7.39 -17.79 -6.43
CA TYR A 156 -7.86 -17.16 -5.20
C TYR A 156 -8.39 -15.75 -5.48
N SER A 157 -7.63 -14.93 -6.20
CA SER A 157 -8.02 -13.55 -6.52
C SER A 157 -9.34 -13.48 -7.29
N PHE A 158 -9.49 -14.29 -8.34
CA PHE A 158 -10.74 -14.37 -9.11
C PHE A 158 -11.90 -14.98 -8.31
N LYS A 159 -11.65 -16.06 -7.55
CA LYS A 159 -12.70 -16.69 -6.73
C LYS A 159 -13.18 -15.79 -5.60
N ARG A 160 -12.32 -14.91 -5.07
CA ARG A 160 -12.72 -13.93 -4.05
C ARG A 160 -13.66 -12.87 -4.63
N LEU A 161 -13.50 -12.52 -5.90
CA LEU A 161 -14.49 -11.75 -6.65
C LEU A 161 -15.78 -12.53 -6.91
N ALA A 162 -15.76 -13.86 -6.89
CA ALA A 162 -16.92 -14.72 -7.08
C ALA A 162 -17.60 -15.20 -5.79
N ALA A 163 -17.07 -14.82 -4.62
CA ALA A 163 -17.59 -15.28 -3.33
C ALA A 163 -18.88 -14.53 -2.96
N LEU A 164 -20.00 -15.26 -2.93
CA LEU A 164 -21.31 -14.80 -2.46
C LEU A 164 -21.35 -14.67 -0.91
N PRO A 165 -22.25 -13.85 -0.33
CA PRO A 165 -23.34 -13.11 -0.98
C PRO A 165 -23.01 -11.67 -1.44
N ASP A 166 -21.82 -11.14 -1.14
CA ASP A 166 -21.56 -9.68 -1.16
C ASP A 166 -20.50 -9.23 -2.18
N SER A 167 -20.26 -9.97 -3.27
CA SER A 167 -19.32 -9.46 -4.26
C SER A 167 -19.94 -8.37 -5.13
N GLY A 168 -19.69 -7.11 -4.79
CA GLY A 168 -20.06 -5.94 -5.59
C GLY A 168 -19.38 -5.87 -6.97
N GLY A 169 -18.47 -6.79 -7.29
CA GLY A 169 -17.70 -6.80 -8.54
C GLY A 169 -17.85 -8.06 -9.41
N PHE A 170 -18.63 -9.07 -8.98
CA PHE A 170 -18.77 -10.32 -9.74
C PHE A 170 -19.40 -10.12 -11.13
N TRP A 171 -20.24 -9.09 -11.28
CA TRP A 171 -20.90 -8.73 -12.54
C TRP A 171 -19.92 -8.51 -13.71
N VAL A 172 -18.63 -8.26 -13.45
CA VAL A 172 -17.59 -8.13 -14.49
C VAL A 172 -17.33 -9.45 -15.23
N ILE A 173 -17.57 -10.59 -14.57
CA ILE A 173 -17.35 -11.94 -15.10
C ILE A 173 -18.65 -12.76 -15.20
N GLU A 174 -19.74 -12.24 -14.63
CA GLU A 174 -21.06 -12.86 -14.70
C GLU A 174 -21.59 -12.87 -16.15
N GLY A 175 -21.97 -14.05 -16.66
CA GLY A 175 -22.49 -14.22 -18.03
C GLY A 175 -21.42 -14.27 -19.13
N CYS A 176 -20.13 -14.23 -18.77
CA CYS A 176 -19.01 -14.49 -19.68
C CYS A 176 -18.56 -15.97 -19.68
N VAL A 177 -19.26 -16.83 -18.94
CA VAL A 177 -19.02 -18.28 -18.81
C VAL A 177 -20.22 -19.04 -19.35
#